data_AF-A0AAW2HJF5-F1
#
_entry.id   AF-A0AAW2HJF5-F1
#
_cell.length_a   1.000
_cell.length_b   1.000
_cell.length_c   1.000
_cell.angle_alpha   90.00
_cell.angle_beta   90.00
_cell.angle_gamma   90.00
#
_symmetry.space_group_name_H-M   'P 1'
#
loop_
_entity.id
_entity.type
_entity.pdbx_description
1 polymer ?
#
loop_
_entity_poly.entity_id
_entity_poly.type
_entity_poly.pdbx_seq_one_letter_code
_entity_poly.pdbx_strand_id
1 'polypeptide(L)'
;MAQENPGLRNPPMNFLPPTPPGLESLYALCRRIYPDQSNPLQVTALVKYWLGGPDPLDYISMYLNAGDASINVPPHWHYVSFGLSDLHGDGRVHEISDPDSPSGFGFELTFRLKREPGETAPPTWPAAVMQALAKYVFSSGNTLCPGDHVSWHCALDNSESRIQHMLMCQDLQLGTAQTPFGSVNFVQIVGITKEELQAAQHWNGPGVLDILKKLPGTGGEWLVTDMRRGESIMELDLNAQEIVERGIETEGSNLSGVSARCSWVEKDFENNYELSNGYYRTQNDLEPRISEQESQQIKSELKKGLLSSKPGSYASIKTEELDELDHIENCRDNPYYNSIAESTELIHMKHLEGVHLTFNLEAGVLLPLAIRGRVKHGRHFTFKSVLSDTAITFVASAVTGTFVNAEHPYASHGPWLQVLIPDDFASEMARDVEVLSQNTEEVALPKSFKWPERKIIITVVPD
;
A
#
# COMPACT_ATOMS: atom_id res chain seq x y z
N MET A 1 -65.85 -51.12 -26.00
CA MET A 1 -65.56 -49.71 -25.64
C MET A 1 -65.61 -49.58 -24.13
N ALA A 2 -64.46 -49.42 -23.45
CA ALA A 2 -64.33 -48.77 -22.14
C ALA A 2 -62.84 -48.70 -21.71
N GLN A 3 -62.42 -47.47 -21.36
CA GLN A 3 -61.41 -47.02 -20.37
C GLN A 3 -59.96 -47.55 -20.51
N GLU A 4 -58.91 -46.74 -20.34
CA GLU A 4 -58.62 -45.82 -19.24
C GLU A 4 -57.80 -44.59 -19.66
N ASN A 5 -57.92 -43.54 -18.85
CA ASN A 5 -56.99 -42.42 -18.71
C ASN A 5 -56.48 -42.49 -17.27
N PRO A 6 -55.18 -42.37 -16.99
CA PRO A 6 -54.78 -41.20 -16.21
C PRO A 6 -53.41 -40.63 -16.57
N GLY A 7 -53.29 -39.31 -16.42
CA GLY A 7 -52.04 -38.59 -16.58
C GLY A 7 -51.02 -38.91 -15.48
N LEU A 8 -49.76 -39.02 -15.90
CA LEU A 8 -48.61 -38.67 -15.07
C LEU A 8 -48.12 -37.29 -15.52
N ARG A 9 -48.56 -36.25 -14.79
CA ARG A 9 -47.81 -35.00 -14.74
C ARG A 9 -46.53 -35.30 -13.98
N ASN A 10 -45.40 -35.34 -14.67
CA ASN A 10 -44.10 -35.18 -14.02
C ASN A 10 -44.16 -33.88 -13.19
N PRO A 11 -43.71 -33.87 -11.93
CA PRO A 11 -43.61 -32.63 -11.18
C PRO A 11 -42.64 -31.69 -11.93
N PRO A 12 -42.85 -30.36 -11.90
CA PRO A 12 -41.88 -29.45 -12.45
C PRO A 12 -40.55 -29.67 -11.71
N MET A 13 -39.52 -30.07 -12.45
CA MET A 13 -38.14 -29.94 -11.98
C MET A 13 -37.97 -28.48 -11.62
N ASN A 14 -37.88 -28.19 -10.31
CA ASN A 14 -37.41 -26.90 -9.83
C ASN A 14 -35.96 -26.77 -10.31
N PHE A 15 -35.78 -26.23 -11.52
CA PHE A 15 -34.50 -25.72 -11.96
C PHE A 15 -34.19 -24.52 -11.08
N LEU A 16 -33.51 -24.77 -9.96
CA LEU A 16 -32.67 -23.74 -9.38
C LEU A 16 -31.79 -23.21 -10.52
N PRO A 17 -31.65 -21.89 -10.70
CA PRO A 17 -30.77 -21.37 -11.72
C PRO A 17 -29.39 -22.00 -11.53
N PRO A 18 -28.72 -22.42 -12.61
CA PRO A 18 -27.41 -23.05 -12.50
C PRO A 18 -26.45 -22.11 -11.76
N THR A 19 -25.65 -22.66 -10.84
CA THR A 19 -24.60 -21.91 -10.17
C THR A 19 -23.70 -21.27 -11.24
N PRO A 20 -23.38 -19.96 -11.12
CA PRO A 20 -22.48 -19.28 -12.07
C PRO A 20 -21.15 -20.04 -12.21
N PRO A 21 -20.58 -20.19 -13.43
CA PRO A 21 -19.41 -21.04 -13.64
C PRO A 21 -18.15 -20.63 -12.87
N GLY A 22 -17.93 -19.32 -12.70
CA GLY A 22 -16.82 -18.79 -11.89
C GLY A 22 -17.02 -19.17 -10.42
N LEU A 23 -18.22 -18.90 -9.90
CA LEU A 23 -18.60 -19.27 -8.53
C LEU A 23 -18.47 -20.77 -8.25
N GLU A 24 -18.94 -21.63 -9.16
CA GLU A 24 -18.85 -23.08 -9.02
C GLU A 24 -17.39 -23.56 -8.97
N SER A 25 -16.49 -22.95 -9.75
CA SER A 25 -15.06 -23.28 -9.73
C SER A 25 -14.43 -22.98 -8.36
N LEU A 26 -14.78 -21.84 -7.77
CA LEU A 26 -14.30 -21.44 -6.45
C LEU A 26 -14.93 -22.27 -5.32
N TYR A 27 -16.22 -22.62 -5.43
CA TYR A 27 -16.88 -23.55 -4.51
C TYR A 27 -16.29 -24.96 -4.57
N ALA A 28 -15.95 -25.46 -5.77
CA ALA A 28 -15.29 -26.75 -5.92
C ALA A 28 -13.95 -26.79 -5.19
N LEU A 29 -13.18 -25.70 -5.25
CA LEU A 29 -11.95 -25.56 -4.50
C LEU A 29 -12.20 -25.54 -2.98
N CYS A 30 -13.20 -24.79 -2.50
CA CYS A 30 -13.56 -24.77 -1.09
C CYS A 30 -13.99 -26.16 -0.58
N ARG A 31 -14.79 -26.90 -1.37
CA ARG A 31 -15.23 -28.27 -1.06
C ARG A 31 -14.06 -29.26 -0.96
N ARG A 32 -12.95 -29.02 -1.68
CA ARG A 32 -11.74 -29.83 -1.56
C ARG A 32 -11.04 -29.63 -0.22
N ILE A 33 -11.07 -28.42 0.33
CA ILE A 33 -10.45 -28.09 1.62
C ILE A 33 -11.37 -28.47 2.79
N TYR A 34 -12.69 -28.29 2.62
CA TYR A 34 -13.71 -28.53 3.63
C TYR A 34 -14.75 -29.56 3.16
N PRO A 35 -14.36 -30.84 2.95
CA PRO A 35 -15.27 -31.86 2.42
C PRO A 35 -16.48 -32.14 3.31
N ASP A 36 -16.32 -31.98 4.63
CA ASP A 36 -17.37 -32.25 5.61
C ASP A 36 -18.33 -31.07 5.85
N GLN A 37 -18.09 -29.92 5.21
CA GLN A 37 -18.86 -28.68 5.38
C GLN A 37 -19.50 -28.25 4.05
N SER A 38 -20.39 -29.07 3.52
CA SER A 38 -21.04 -28.84 2.23
C SER A 38 -21.99 -27.64 2.18
N ASN A 39 -22.44 -27.14 3.35
CA ASN A 39 -23.30 -25.98 3.48
C ASN A 39 -22.78 -25.05 4.59
N PRO A 40 -21.66 -24.33 4.37
CA PRO A 40 -21.12 -23.39 5.34
C PRO A 40 -22.10 -22.24 5.60
N LEU A 41 -21.94 -21.53 6.73
CA LEU A 41 -22.64 -20.26 6.89
C LEU A 41 -22.15 -19.30 5.80
N GLN A 42 -23.09 -18.65 5.12
CA GLN A 42 -22.77 -17.72 4.04
C GLN A 42 -23.56 -16.43 4.23
N VAL A 43 -22.87 -15.31 4.22
CA VAL A 43 -23.48 -13.98 4.12
C VAL A 43 -23.60 -13.64 2.64
N THR A 44 -24.71 -13.01 2.26
CA THR A 44 -24.94 -12.54 0.89
C THR A 44 -25.41 -11.10 0.87
N ALA A 45 -24.96 -10.33 -0.12
CA ALA A 45 -25.44 -8.97 -0.33
C ALA A 45 -26.95 -9.00 -0.64
N LEU A 46 -27.74 -8.27 0.14
CA LEU A 46 -29.20 -8.22 0.00
C LEU A 46 -29.61 -7.65 -1.36
N VAL A 47 -28.97 -6.57 -1.78
CA VAL A 47 -29.07 -6.00 -3.12
C VAL A 47 -27.73 -6.23 -3.80
N LYS A 48 -27.74 -6.95 -4.92
CA LYS A 48 -26.52 -7.28 -5.67
C LYS A 48 -25.89 -6.03 -6.26
N TYR A 49 -24.56 -6.04 -6.40
CA TYR A 49 -23.81 -4.86 -6.83
C TYR A 49 -24.24 -4.38 -8.23
N TRP A 50 -24.42 -5.29 -9.19
CA TRP A 50 -24.92 -4.97 -10.54
C TRP A 50 -26.39 -4.47 -10.57
N LEU A 51 -27.10 -4.51 -9.44
CA LEU A 51 -28.43 -3.91 -9.28
C LEU A 51 -28.38 -2.57 -8.53
N GLY A 52 -27.20 -1.98 -8.38
CA GLY A 52 -26.98 -0.72 -7.64
C GLY A 52 -26.85 -0.90 -6.13
N GLY A 53 -26.62 -2.14 -5.66
CA GLY A 53 -26.32 -2.41 -4.25
C GLY A 53 -24.97 -1.83 -3.82
N PRO A 54 -24.77 -1.50 -2.53
CA PRO A 54 -23.55 -0.85 -2.06
C PRO A 54 -22.39 -1.82 -1.82
N ASP A 55 -22.63 -3.13 -1.86
CA ASP A 55 -21.73 -4.19 -1.39
C ASP A 55 -21.24 -5.03 -2.58
N PRO A 56 -19.96 -4.92 -2.97
CA PRO A 56 -19.43 -5.60 -4.16
C PRO A 56 -19.26 -7.10 -4.02
N LEU A 57 -19.08 -7.62 -2.79
CA LEU A 57 -18.97 -9.06 -2.58
C LEU A 57 -20.37 -9.67 -2.50
N ASP A 58 -20.69 -10.52 -3.47
CA ASP A 58 -21.97 -11.21 -3.55
C ASP A 58 -22.19 -12.18 -2.40
N TYR A 59 -21.12 -12.92 -2.06
CA TYR A 59 -21.12 -13.97 -1.06
C TYR A 59 -19.84 -13.92 -0.24
N ILE A 60 -19.96 -14.28 1.04
CA ILE A 60 -18.82 -14.54 1.92
C ILE A 60 -19.13 -15.83 2.68
N SER A 61 -18.41 -16.90 2.34
CA SER A 61 -18.55 -18.21 2.98
C SER A 61 -17.67 -18.28 4.23
N MET A 62 -18.17 -18.93 5.27
CA MET A 62 -17.52 -19.01 6.58
C MET A 62 -17.38 -20.48 7.00
N TYR A 63 -16.14 -20.96 7.03
CA TYR A 63 -15.81 -22.35 7.34
C TYR A 63 -15.20 -22.47 8.73
N LEU A 64 -15.51 -23.56 9.44
CA LEU A 64 -14.74 -23.97 10.61
C LEU A 64 -13.48 -24.67 10.15
N ASN A 65 -12.32 -24.20 10.60
CA ASN A 65 -11.05 -24.86 10.40
C ASN A 65 -10.54 -25.39 11.74
N ALA A 66 -10.23 -26.69 11.80
CA ALA A 66 -9.71 -27.31 13.01
C ALA A 66 -8.30 -26.82 13.38
N GLY A 67 -7.60 -26.20 12.43
CA GLY A 67 -6.19 -25.83 12.59
C GLY A 67 -5.27 -27.05 12.54
N ASP A 68 -4.00 -26.83 12.86
CA ASP A 68 -2.97 -27.85 12.93
C ASP A 68 -1.96 -27.46 14.03
N ALA A 69 -2.10 -28.10 15.18
CA ALA A 69 -1.24 -27.82 16.34
C ALA A 69 0.23 -28.16 16.10
N SER A 70 0.56 -29.03 15.13
CA SER A 70 1.96 -29.41 14.83
C SER A 70 2.76 -28.28 14.19
N ILE A 71 2.07 -27.33 13.55
CA ILE A 71 2.62 -26.13 12.91
C ILE A 71 2.09 -24.85 13.56
N ASN A 72 1.69 -24.92 14.83
CA ASN A 72 1.20 -23.80 15.64
C ASN A 72 -0.01 -23.05 15.04
N VAL A 73 -0.88 -23.74 14.31
CA VAL A 73 -2.10 -23.16 13.74
C VAL A 73 -3.28 -23.47 14.66
N PRO A 74 -3.91 -22.48 15.31
CA PRO A 74 -5.05 -22.70 16.18
C PRO A 74 -6.33 -23.00 15.39
N PRO A 75 -7.35 -23.61 16.02
CA PRO A 75 -8.70 -23.65 15.46
C PRO A 75 -9.21 -22.22 15.15
N HIS A 76 -9.81 -22.05 13.98
CA HIS A 76 -10.21 -20.73 13.48
C HIS A 76 -11.39 -20.80 12.52
N TRP A 77 -12.01 -19.64 12.31
CA TRP A 77 -12.98 -19.41 11.25
C TRP A 77 -12.24 -18.93 10.00
N HIS A 78 -12.50 -19.54 8.85
CA HIS A 78 -11.94 -19.15 7.57
C HIS A 78 -13.03 -18.56 6.67
N TYR A 79 -12.87 -17.28 6.35
CA TYR A 79 -13.78 -16.51 5.51
C TYR A 79 -13.23 -16.47 4.09
N VAL A 80 -14.10 -16.66 3.10
CA VAL A 80 -13.75 -16.63 1.68
C VAL A 80 -14.77 -15.76 0.95
N SER A 81 -14.33 -14.71 0.27
CA SER A 81 -15.21 -13.84 -0.52
C SER A 81 -15.46 -14.38 -1.93
N PHE A 82 -16.55 -13.88 -2.53
CA PHE A 82 -16.90 -14.09 -3.93
C PHE A 82 -17.49 -12.79 -4.46
N GLY A 83 -16.82 -12.17 -5.44
CA GLY A 83 -17.31 -10.97 -6.13
C GLY A 83 -16.20 -10.08 -6.70
N LEU A 84 -14.97 -10.20 -6.20
CA LEU A 84 -13.80 -9.52 -6.77
C LEU A 84 -13.34 -10.18 -8.07
N SER A 85 -13.48 -11.49 -8.17
CA SER A 85 -13.33 -12.24 -9.41
C SER A 85 -14.60 -12.20 -10.26
N ASP A 86 -14.48 -12.52 -11.55
CA ASP A 86 -15.65 -12.67 -12.39
C ASP A 86 -16.37 -13.99 -12.05
N LEU A 87 -17.52 -13.88 -11.39
CA LEU A 87 -18.33 -15.03 -11.02
C LEU A 87 -19.19 -15.54 -12.20
N HIS A 88 -19.54 -14.65 -13.13
CA HIS A 88 -20.64 -14.83 -14.08
C HIS A 88 -20.23 -14.94 -15.54
N GLY A 89 -19.22 -14.19 -15.99
CA GLY A 89 -18.73 -14.23 -17.38
C GLY A 89 -19.59 -13.50 -18.41
N ASP A 90 -20.51 -12.64 -17.97
CA ASP A 90 -21.52 -12.03 -18.84
C ASP A 90 -21.50 -10.49 -18.87
N GLY A 91 -20.43 -9.88 -18.35
CA GLY A 91 -20.26 -8.43 -18.41
C GLY A 91 -21.08 -7.64 -17.37
N ARG A 92 -21.80 -8.30 -16.45
CA ARG A 92 -22.71 -7.60 -15.51
C ARG A 92 -22.00 -6.77 -14.43
N VAL A 93 -20.75 -7.10 -14.11
CA VAL A 93 -19.90 -6.38 -13.14
C VAL A 93 -18.52 -6.19 -13.71
N HIS A 94 -17.87 -7.28 -14.11
CA HIS A 94 -16.53 -7.29 -14.67
C HIS A 94 -16.58 -7.33 -16.19
N GLU A 95 -15.63 -6.68 -16.85
CA GLU A 95 -15.46 -6.80 -18.29
C GLU A 95 -15.16 -8.24 -18.70
N ILE A 96 -15.69 -8.68 -19.84
CA ILE A 96 -15.48 -10.04 -20.33
C ILE A 96 -14.01 -10.18 -20.73
N SER A 97 -13.31 -11.11 -20.08
CA SER A 97 -11.88 -11.34 -20.27
C SER A 97 -11.60 -12.75 -20.80
N ASP A 98 -10.44 -12.92 -21.45
CA ASP A 98 -10.00 -14.22 -21.97
C ASP A 98 -9.54 -15.15 -20.82
N PRO A 99 -9.62 -16.49 -20.98
CA PRO A 99 -9.18 -17.44 -19.95
C PRO A 99 -7.71 -17.33 -19.52
N ASP A 100 -6.86 -16.75 -20.37
CA ASP A 100 -5.44 -16.52 -20.09
C ASP A 100 -5.17 -15.24 -19.28
N SER A 101 -6.21 -14.46 -18.99
CA SER A 101 -6.16 -13.25 -18.19
C SER A 101 -6.61 -13.51 -16.73
N PRO A 102 -6.39 -12.55 -15.81
CA PRO A 102 -7.01 -12.62 -14.49
C PRO A 102 -8.54 -12.51 -14.59
N SER A 103 -9.26 -13.30 -13.78
CA SER A 103 -10.73 -13.23 -13.71
C SER A 103 -11.16 -12.04 -12.85
N GLY A 104 -11.85 -11.06 -13.44
CA GLY A 104 -12.18 -9.80 -12.76
C GLY A 104 -10.92 -9.10 -12.25
N PHE A 105 -10.86 -8.78 -10.97
CA PHE A 105 -9.63 -8.26 -10.34
C PHE A 105 -8.51 -9.31 -10.18
N GLY A 106 -8.77 -10.59 -10.47
CA GLY A 106 -7.80 -11.67 -10.44
C GLY A 106 -7.56 -12.29 -9.07
N PHE A 107 -8.34 -11.91 -8.06
CA PHE A 107 -8.23 -12.47 -6.71
C PHE A 107 -9.56 -12.43 -5.94
N GLU A 108 -9.62 -13.22 -4.88
CA GLU A 108 -10.62 -13.13 -3.82
C GLU A 108 -9.92 -12.91 -2.46
N LEU A 109 -10.62 -12.27 -1.53
CA LEU A 109 -10.15 -12.07 -0.17
C LEU A 109 -10.43 -13.32 0.68
N THR A 110 -9.49 -13.63 1.55
CA THR A 110 -9.71 -14.57 2.65
C THR A 110 -9.36 -13.94 3.99
N PHE A 111 -9.90 -14.48 5.08
CA PHE A 111 -9.54 -14.05 6.43
C PHE A 111 -9.58 -15.24 7.38
N ARG A 112 -8.62 -15.33 8.29
CA ARG A 112 -8.56 -16.38 9.32
C ARG A 112 -8.67 -15.73 10.69
N LEU A 113 -9.79 -15.98 11.37
CA LEU A 113 -10.06 -15.46 12.71
C LEU A 113 -9.97 -16.58 13.72
N LYS A 114 -9.08 -16.47 14.70
CA LYS A 114 -8.98 -17.44 15.79
C LYS A 114 -10.36 -17.65 16.44
N ARG A 115 -10.74 -18.91 16.63
CA ARG A 115 -12.02 -19.27 17.24
C ARG A 115 -11.91 -19.11 18.75
N GLU A 116 -12.85 -18.37 19.34
CA GLU A 116 -12.88 -18.19 20.79
C GLU A 116 -13.53 -19.40 21.49
N PRO A 117 -13.14 -19.71 22.74
CA PRO A 117 -13.76 -20.77 23.52
C PRO A 117 -15.28 -20.54 23.67
N GLY A 118 -16.07 -21.55 23.29
CA GLY A 118 -17.53 -21.50 23.38
C GLY A 118 -18.24 -20.96 22.14
N GLU A 119 -17.53 -20.44 21.14
CA GLU A 119 -18.15 -20.05 19.87
C GLU A 119 -18.64 -21.28 19.10
N THR A 120 -19.93 -21.31 18.78
CA THR A 120 -20.57 -22.39 18.00
C THR A 120 -20.81 -22.02 16.54
N ALA A 121 -20.68 -20.74 16.18
CA ALA A 121 -20.86 -20.22 14.84
C ALA A 121 -19.85 -19.08 14.58
N PRO A 122 -19.44 -18.85 13.33
CA PRO A 122 -18.52 -17.77 12.99
C PRO A 122 -19.17 -16.40 13.21
N PRO A 123 -18.48 -15.43 13.82
CA PRO A 123 -18.96 -14.06 13.87
C PRO A 123 -19.02 -13.46 12.47
N THR A 124 -19.98 -12.57 12.23
CA THR A 124 -20.23 -12.00 10.89
C THR A 124 -19.53 -10.67 10.63
N TRP A 125 -18.95 -10.03 11.64
CA TRP A 125 -18.25 -8.75 11.49
C TRP A 125 -17.12 -8.75 10.45
N PRO A 126 -16.37 -9.86 10.21
CA PRO A 126 -15.33 -9.84 9.18
C PRO A 126 -15.87 -9.59 7.78
N ALA A 127 -17.14 -9.93 7.54
CA ALA A 127 -17.80 -9.63 6.28
C ALA A 127 -17.86 -8.12 6.01
N ALA A 128 -18.04 -7.28 7.03
CA ALA A 128 -18.03 -5.83 6.87
C ALA A 128 -16.64 -5.30 6.48
N VAL A 129 -15.57 -5.85 7.06
CA VAL A 129 -14.18 -5.51 6.71
C VAL A 129 -13.88 -5.91 5.26
N MET A 130 -14.23 -7.14 4.88
CA MET A 130 -14.03 -7.63 3.51
C MET A 130 -14.82 -6.81 2.48
N GLN A 131 -16.07 -6.44 2.78
CA GLN A 131 -16.86 -5.56 1.90
C GLN A 131 -16.23 -4.19 1.75
N ALA A 132 -15.72 -3.60 2.84
CA ALA A 132 -15.09 -2.29 2.78
C ALA A 132 -13.76 -2.30 1.99
N LEU A 133 -12.95 -3.36 2.11
CA LEU A 133 -11.79 -3.57 1.24
C LEU A 133 -12.21 -3.76 -0.22
N ALA A 134 -13.25 -4.53 -0.49
CA ALA A 134 -13.76 -4.68 -1.85
C ALA A 134 -14.24 -3.35 -2.44
N LYS A 135 -14.95 -2.51 -1.66
CA LYS A 135 -15.33 -1.15 -2.10
C LYS A 135 -14.12 -0.28 -2.45
N TYR A 136 -13.05 -0.38 -1.68
CA TYR A 136 -11.79 0.29 -2.03
C TYR A 136 -11.24 -0.18 -3.38
N VAL A 137 -11.19 -1.50 -3.62
CA VAL A 137 -10.70 -2.06 -4.90
C VAL A 137 -11.56 -1.59 -6.07
N PHE A 138 -12.89 -1.70 -5.96
CA PHE A 138 -13.82 -1.28 -7.01
C PHE A 138 -13.79 0.23 -7.28
N SER A 139 -13.64 1.06 -6.25
CA SER A 139 -13.63 2.53 -6.40
C SER A 139 -12.29 3.09 -6.89
N SER A 140 -11.18 2.42 -6.59
CA SER A 140 -9.84 2.91 -6.93
C SER A 140 -9.20 2.22 -8.13
N GLY A 141 -9.65 1.01 -8.48
CA GLY A 141 -9.02 0.14 -9.46
C GLY A 141 -7.71 -0.50 -8.97
N ASN A 142 -7.27 -0.22 -7.74
CA ASN A 142 -6.04 -0.80 -7.19
C ASN A 142 -6.33 -2.19 -6.63
N THR A 143 -5.56 -3.18 -7.10
CA THR A 143 -5.60 -4.54 -6.57
C THR A 143 -4.78 -4.66 -5.30
N LEU A 144 -5.12 -5.65 -4.45
CA LEU A 144 -4.36 -6.00 -3.26
C LEU A 144 -3.48 -7.22 -3.57
N CYS A 145 -2.19 -7.11 -3.28
CA CYS A 145 -1.19 -8.14 -3.54
C CYS A 145 -0.58 -8.66 -2.24
N PRO A 146 -0.06 -9.90 -2.20
CA PRO A 146 0.74 -10.38 -1.08
C PRO A 146 1.93 -9.46 -0.80
N GLY A 147 2.08 -9.05 0.46
CA GLY A 147 3.07 -8.06 0.92
C GLY A 147 2.52 -6.65 1.10
N ASP A 148 1.34 -6.35 0.56
CA ASP A 148 0.69 -5.06 0.75
C ASP A 148 0.22 -4.88 2.20
N HIS A 149 0.09 -3.62 2.60
CA HIS A 149 -0.47 -3.23 3.88
C HIS A 149 -1.68 -2.32 3.71
N VAL A 150 -2.62 -2.37 4.64
CA VAL A 150 -3.76 -1.46 4.71
C VAL A 150 -3.81 -0.80 6.08
N SER A 151 -3.63 0.52 6.08
CA SER A 151 -3.75 1.35 7.27
C SER A 151 -5.23 1.58 7.61
N TRP A 152 -5.74 0.85 8.61
CA TRP A 152 -7.16 0.87 8.97
C TRP A 152 -7.51 1.83 10.13
N HIS A 153 -6.61 2.00 11.11
CA HIS A 153 -6.70 3.00 12.19
C HIS A 153 -7.87 2.83 13.17
N CYS A 154 -8.52 1.67 13.20
CA CYS A 154 -9.47 1.27 14.24
C CYS A 154 -9.44 -0.25 14.41
N ALA A 155 -9.96 -0.78 15.53
CA ALA A 155 -10.04 -2.23 15.70
C ALA A 155 -10.90 -2.86 14.59
N LEU A 156 -10.43 -3.95 13.99
CA LEU A 156 -11.11 -4.56 12.84
C LEU A 156 -12.54 -5.03 13.17
N ASP A 157 -12.78 -5.40 14.43
CA ASP A 157 -14.07 -5.87 14.95
C ASP A 157 -14.87 -4.76 15.67
N ASN A 158 -14.42 -3.50 15.60
CA ASN A 158 -14.95 -2.36 16.36
C ASN A 158 -14.92 -2.53 17.88
N SER A 159 -14.05 -3.39 18.41
CA SER A 159 -13.77 -3.49 19.85
C SER A 159 -12.64 -2.53 20.27
N GLU A 160 -12.10 -2.74 21.47
CA GLU A 160 -10.88 -2.07 21.97
C GLU A 160 -9.60 -2.87 21.64
N SER A 161 -9.64 -3.72 20.62
CA SER A 161 -8.47 -4.52 20.21
C SER A 161 -7.31 -3.63 19.74
N ARG A 162 -6.08 -4.10 20.00
CA ARG A 162 -4.84 -3.52 19.45
C ARG A 162 -4.63 -3.87 17.97
N ILE A 163 -5.38 -4.83 17.44
CA ILE A 163 -5.35 -5.21 16.02
C ILE A 163 -6.13 -4.20 15.20
N GLN A 164 -5.40 -3.25 14.61
CA GLN A 164 -5.97 -2.04 14.01
C GLN A 164 -5.56 -1.80 12.56
N HIS A 165 -4.81 -2.72 11.96
CA HIS A 165 -4.28 -2.61 10.60
C HIS A 165 -4.23 -4.01 9.96
N MET A 166 -3.90 -4.07 8.67
CA MET A 166 -3.85 -5.32 7.94
C MET A 166 -2.59 -5.45 7.10
N LEU A 167 -2.06 -6.67 7.01
CA LEU A 167 -1.16 -7.12 5.96
C LEU A 167 -1.86 -8.11 5.06
N MET A 168 -1.42 -8.17 3.82
CA MET A 168 -1.92 -9.09 2.81
C MET A 168 -0.90 -10.21 2.60
N CYS A 169 -1.33 -11.47 2.64
CA CYS A 169 -0.49 -12.60 2.28
C CYS A 169 -1.22 -13.55 1.34
N GLN A 170 -0.51 -14.51 0.76
CA GLN A 170 -1.15 -15.58 0.00
C GLN A 170 -1.86 -16.54 0.95
N ASP A 171 -3.08 -16.98 0.61
CA ASP A 171 -3.73 -18.06 1.34
C ASP A 171 -3.06 -19.40 1.02
N LEU A 172 -2.45 -20.02 2.04
CA LEU A 172 -1.66 -21.25 1.88
C LEU A 172 -2.50 -22.50 1.56
N GLN A 173 -3.80 -22.50 1.85
CA GLN A 173 -4.65 -23.66 1.60
C GLN A 173 -5.35 -23.59 0.24
N LEU A 174 -5.78 -22.38 -0.16
CA LEU A 174 -6.52 -22.17 -1.41
C LEU A 174 -5.60 -21.99 -2.63
N GLY A 175 -4.46 -21.30 -2.48
CA GLY A 175 -3.51 -21.07 -3.57
C GLY A 175 -4.11 -20.26 -4.72
N THR A 176 -4.12 -20.85 -5.93
CA THR A 176 -4.67 -20.24 -7.14
C THR A 176 -5.72 -21.18 -7.77
N ALA A 177 -6.89 -20.65 -8.10
CA ALA A 177 -7.93 -21.34 -8.85
C ALA A 177 -7.85 -20.96 -10.34
N GLN A 178 -8.18 -21.92 -11.20
CA GLN A 178 -8.46 -21.67 -12.61
C GLN A 178 -9.96 -21.72 -12.82
N THR A 179 -10.52 -20.66 -13.40
CA THR A 179 -11.94 -20.56 -13.74
C THR A 179 -12.11 -20.44 -15.25
N PRO A 180 -13.33 -20.62 -15.80
CA PRO A 180 -13.60 -20.36 -17.20
C PRO A 180 -13.32 -18.92 -17.65
N PHE A 181 -13.21 -17.97 -16.70
CA PHE A 181 -13.06 -16.54 -16.94
C PHE A 181 -11.68 -16.01 -16.53
N GLY A 182 -10.73 -16.91 -16.28
CA GLY A 182 -9.37 -16.55 -15.89
C GLY A 182 -8.92 -17.10 -14.54
N SER A 183 -7.69 -16.76 -14.18
CA SER A 183 -7.08 -17.16 -12.91
C SER A 183 -7.55 -16.31 -11.73
N VAL A 184 -7.69 -16.94 -10.56
CA VAL A 184 -8.08 -16.29 -9.30
C VAL A 184 -7.11 -16.70 -8.20
N ASN A 185 -6.39 -15.73 -7.65
CA ASN A 185 -5.57 -15.93 -6.44
C ASN A 185 -6.38 -15.68 -5.17
N PHE A 186 -5.94 -16.22 -4.04
CA PHE A 186 -6.56 -15.94 -2.75
C PHE A 186 -5.60 -15.11 -1.88
N VAL A 187 -6.04 -13.91 -1.53
CA VAL A 187 -5.29 -12.94 -0.73
C VAL A 187 -5.87 -12.91 0.68
N GLN A 188 -5.12 -13.46 1.62
CA GLN A 188 -5.47 -13.51 3.02
C GLN A 188 -5.16 -12.18 3.70
N ILE A 189 -6.17 -11.67 4.41
CA ILE A 189 -6.07 -10.56 5.34
C ILE A 189 -5.45 -11.08 6.65
N VAL A 190 -4.43 -10.39 7.15
CA VAL A 190 -3.79 -10.67 8.44
C VAL A 190 -3.87 -9.42 9.31
N GLY A 191 -4.60 -9.49 10.42
CA GLY A 191 -4.71 -8.38 11.35
C GLY A 191 -3.43 -8.16 12.14
N ILE A 192 -2.94 -6.91 12.12
CA ILE A 192 -1.69 -6.49 12.76
C ILE A 192 -1.88 -5.26 13.65
N THR A 193 -0.92 -5.07 14.56
CA THR A 193 -0.81 -3.90 15.43
C THR A 193 -0.24 -2.69 14.68
N LYS A 194 -0.27 -1.52 15.32
CA LYS A 194 0.29 -0.28 14.74
C LYS A 194 1.80 -0.37 14.57
N GLU A 195 2.49 -0.96 15.54
CA GLU A 195 3.94 -1.13 15.54
C GLU A 195 4.39 -2.07 14.42
N GLU A 196 3.62 -3.12 14.17
CA GLU A 196 3.86 -4.05 13.05
C GLU A 196 3.60 -3.41 11.69
N LEU A 197 2.59 -2.53 11.58
CA LEU A 197 2.36 -1.74 10.37
C LEU A 197 3.57 -0.84 10.10
N GLN A 198 4.06 -0.15 11.13
CA GLN A 198 5.25 0.68 11.01
C GLN A 198 6.45 -0.15 10.57
N ALA A 199 6.71 -1.31 11.17
CA ALA A 199 7.78 -2.21 10.73
C ALA A 199 7.64 -2.61 9.26
N ALA A 200 6.43 -2.93 8.80
CA ALA A 200 6.18 -3.33 7.41
C ALA A 200 6.37 -2.17 6.42
N GLN A 201 6.01 -0.95 6.83
CA GLN A 201 6.23 0.27 6.05
C GLN A 201 7.72 0.61 5.94
N HIS A 202 8.48 0.48 7.02
CA HIS A 202 9.91 0.79 7.06
C HIS A 202 10.76 -0.29 6.37
N TRP A 203 10.40 -1.56 6.48
CA TRP A 203 11.08 -2.67 5.83
C TRP A 203 10.28 -3.17 4.62
N ASN A 204 9.51 -4.25 4.79
CA ASN A 204 8.55 -4.76 3.82
C ASN A 204 7.53 -5.70 4.52
N GLY A 205 6.37 -5.91 3.88
CA GLY A 205 5.32 -6.78 4.40
C GLY A 205 5.74 -8.25 4.56
N PRO A 206 6.37 -8.90 3.54
CA PRO A 206 6.78 -10.30 3.64
C PRO A 206 7.70 -10.61 4.83
N GLY A 207 8.67 -9.73 5.11
CA GLY A 207 9.58 -9.87 6.23
C GLY A 207 8.86 -9.84 7.58
N VAL A 208 7.91 -8.92 7.76
CA VAL A 208 7.08 -8.86 8.98
C VAL A 208 6.18 -10.10 9.10
N LEU A 209 5.58 -10.56 8.00
CA LEU A 209 4.80 -11.80 7.98
C LEU A 209 5.64 -13.01 8.40
N ASP A 210 6.91 -13.08 8.00
CA ASP A 210 7.81 -14.17 8.38
C ASP A 210 8.21 -14.14 9.86
N ILE A 211 8.22 -12.96 10.50
CA ILE A 211 8.33 -12.85 11.97
C ILE A 211 7.04 -13.37 12.62
N LEU A 212 5.88 -12.90 12.16
CA LEU A 212 4.57 -13.30 12.69
C LEU A 212 4.31 -14.81 12.60
N LYS A 213 4.82 -15.50 11.56
CA LYS A 213 4.70 -16.97 11.46
C LYS A 213 5.47 -17.71 12.55
N LYS A 214 6.61 -17.18 12.97
CA LYS A 214 7.55 -17.83 13.88
C LYS A 214 7.22 -17.60 15.35
N LEU A 215 6.59 -16.46 15.67
CA LEU A 215 6.30 -16.10 17.05
C LEU A 215 5.04 -16.82 17.58
N PRO A 216 5.08 -17.37 18.79
CA PRO A 216 3.88 -17.91 19.43
C PRO A 216 2.83 -16.81 19.64
N GLY A 217 1.56 -17.13 19.38
CA GLY A 217 0.45 -16.20 19.63
C GLY A 217 0.22 -15.15 18.54
N THR A 218 1.04 -15.09 17.49
CA THR A 218 0.91 -14.13 16.37
C THR A 218 0.33 -14.75 15.09
N GLY A 219 -0.27 -15.93 15.20
CA GLY A 219 -1.06 -16.57 14.15
C GLY A 219 -0.48 -17.85 13.54
N GLY A 220 0.81 -18.13 13.77
CA GLY A 220 1.49 -19.35 13.31
C GLY A 220 1.67 -19.39 11.78
N GLU A 221 1.95 -20.59 11.25
CA GLU A 221 2.28 -20.77 9.82
C GLU A 221 1.19 -20.25 8.88
N TRP A 222 -0.09 -20.33 9.30
CA TRP A 222 -1.24 -19.85 8.53
C TRP A 222 -1.69 -18.43 8.89
N LEU A 223 -0.93 -17.71 9.73
CA LEU A 223 -1.16 -16.30 10.06
C LEU A 223 -2.61 -16.02 10.51
N VAL A 224 -3.11 -16.86 11.43
CA VAL A 224 -4.44 -16.70 12.01
C VAL A 224 -4.49 -15.43 12.87
N THR A 225 -5.43 -14.53 12.57
CA THR A 225 -5.61 -13.29 13.33
C THR A 225 -6.29 -13.58 14.67
N ASP A 226 -5.67 -13.13 15.76
CA ASP A 226 -6.22 -13.15 17.11
C ASP A 226 -6.55 -11.72 17.55
N MET A 227 -7.84 -11.38 17.59
CA MET A 227 -8.29 -10.04 18.01
C MET A 227 -8.06 -9.78 19.51
N ARG A 228 -7.73 -10.80 20.30
CA ARG A 228 -7.39 -10.68 21.73
C ARG A 228 -5.90 -10.48 21.98
N ARG A 229 -5.07 -10.51 20.94
CA ARG A 229 -3.63 -10.27 21.06
C ARG A 229 -3.37 -8.84 21.56
N GLY A 230 -2.76 -8.75 22.74
CA GLY A 230 -2.41 -7.48 23.38
C GLY A 230 -1.00 -6.98 23.09
N GLU A 231 -0.13 -7.86 22.59
CA GLU A 231 1.31 -7.59 22.38
C GLU A 231 1.67 -7.64 20.89
N SER A 232 2.54 -6.72 20.47
CA SER A 232 3.13 -6.68 19.13
C SER A 232 4.34 -7.61 19.01
N ILE A 233 4.83 -7.87 17.79
CA ILE A 233 6.10 -8.61 17.59
C ILE A 233 7.28 -8.01 18.36
N MET A 234 7.29 -6.68 18.57
CA MET A 234 8.38 -5.98 19.25
C MET A 234 8.40 -6.22 20.76
N GLU A 235 7.24 -6.52 21.34
CA GLU A 235 7.12 -6.85 22.77
C GLU A 235 7.30 -8.36 23.01
N LEU A 236 6.89 -9.19 22.04
CA LEU A 236 6.99 -10.65 22.12
C LEU A 236 8.41 -11.17 21.89
N ASP A 237 9.21 -10.49 21.05
CA ASP A 237 10.60 -10.84 20.81
C ASP A 237 11.48 -9.59 20.83
N LEU A 238 12.36 -9.53 21.84
CA LEU A 238 13.32 -8.42 22.00
C LEU A 238 14.28 -8.28 20.81
N ASN A 239 14.44 -9.32 19.98
CA ASN A 239 15.26 -9.28 18.78
C ASN A 239 14.49 -8.85 17.52
N ALA A 240 13.16 -8.66 17.60
CA ALA A 240 12.35 -8.32 16.42
C ALA A 240 12.83 -7.03 15.74
N GLN A 241 13.20 -6.02 16.52
CA GLN A 241 13.75 -4.76 16.01
C GLN A 241 15.06 -4.99 15.24
N GLU A 242 15.99 -5.77 15.80
CA GLU A 242 17.25 -6.11 15.13
C GLU A 242 17.02 -6.91 13.84
N ILE A 243 16.02 -7.81 13.82
CA ILE A 243 15.64 -8.56 12.62
C ILE A 243 15.16 -7.60 11.53
N VAL A 244 14.29 -6.63 11.87
CA VAL A 244 13.78 -5.62 10.94
C VAL A 244 14.91 -4.75 10.41
N GLU A 245 15.78 -4.24 11.29
CA GLU A 245 16.93 -3.40 10.88
C GLU A 245 17.91 -4.13 9.97
N ARG A 246 18.24 -5.38 10.30
CA ARG A 246 19.07 -6.23 9.44
C ARG A 246 18.40 -6.50 8.10
N GLY A 247 17.09 -6.76 8.10
CA GLY A 247 16.30 -6.92 6.88
C GLY A 247 16.36 -5.70 5.98
N ILE A 248 16.23 -4.49 6.54
CA ILE A 248 16.38 -3.23 5.81
C ILE A 248 17.79 -3.09 5.23
N GLU A 249 18.83 -3.45 5.99
CA GLU A 249 20.21 -3.39 5.48
C GLU A 249 20.41 -4.35 4.29
N THR A 250 19.86 -5.57 4.35
CA THR A 250 20.12 -6.60 3.34
C THR A 250 19.18 -6.54 2.13
N GLU A 251 17.92 -6.15 2.31
CA GLU A 251 16.87 -6.20 1.28
C GLU A 251 16.38 -4.81 0.84
N GLY A 252 16.70 -3.79 1.63
CA GLY A 252 16.22 -2.43 1.46
C GLY A 252 14.82 -2.21 2.02
N SER A 253 14.34 -1.00 1.83
CA SER A 253 13.03 -0.51 2.29
C SER A 253 12.07 -0.30 1.12
N ASN A 254 10.80 -0.60 1.35
CA ASN A 254 9.69 -0.26 0.45
C ASN A 254 9.18 1.18 0.64
N LEU A 255 9.60 1.89 1.69
CA LEU A 255 9.21 3.29 1.90
C LEU A 255 9.86 4.19 0.85
N SER A 256 9.10 4.69 -0.12
CA SER A 256 9.60 5.56 -1.19
C SER A 256 9.68 7.04 -0.78
N GLY A 257 8.98 7.43 0.27
CA GLY A 257 8.99 8.79 0.74
C GLY A 257 7.99 9.05 1.86
N VAL A 258 8.06 10.24 2.42
CA VAL A 258 7.22 10.69 3.54
C VAL A 258 6.80 12.14 3.37
N SER A 259 5.67 12.49 3.98
CA SER A 259 5.32 13.88 4.22
C SER A 259 5.99 14.34 5.52
N ALA A 260 6.69 15.47 5.46
CA ALA A 260 7.61 15.92 6.50
C ALA A 260 7.64 17.45 6.59
N ARG A 261 8.20 18.01 7.67
CA ARG A 261 8.64 19.42 7.68
C ARG A 261 10.08 19.47 7.17
N CYS A 262 10.23 19.92 5.92
CA CYS A 262 11.54 20.03 5.29
C CYS A 262 11.60 21.24 4.36
N SER A 263 12.79 21.79 4.20
CA SER A 263 13.09 22.87 3.25
C SER A 263 14.51 22.73 2.73
N TRP A 264 14.81 23.43 1.62
CA TRP A 264 16.15 23.48 1.06
C TRP A 264 16.45 24.90 0.57
N VAL A 265 17.73 25.26 0.58
CA VAL A 265 18.23 26.49 -0.03
C VAL A 265 19.51 26.21 -0.81
N GLU A 266 19.74 26.99 -1.86
CA GLU A 266 21.04 27.02 -2.54
C GLU A 266 22.10 27.60 -1.60
N LYS A 267 23.24 26.94 -1.52
CA LYS A 267 24.35 27.34 -0.64
C LYS A 267 25.61 27.55 -1.46
N ASP A 268 26.14 28.76 -1.38
CA ASP A 268 27.48 29.09 -1.86
C ASP A 268 28.51 28.63 -0.81
N PHE A 269 29.46 27.79 -1.25
CA PHE A 269 30.56 27.24 -0.43
C PHE A 269 31.87 28.01 -0.63
N GLU A 270 31.97 28.94 -1.59
CA GLU A 270 33.16 29.75 -1.83
C GLU A 270 33.22 30.96 -0.88
N ASN A 271 32.07 31.45 -0.42
CA ASN A 271 31.97 32.52 0.57
C ASN A 271 31.90 31.97 2.00
N ASN A 272 33.05 31.90 2.66
CA ASN A 272 33.27 31.35 4.01
C ASN A 272 32.69 32.20 5.16
N TYR A 273 31.60 32.95 4.92
CA TYR A 273 30.86 33.58 6.01
C TYR A 273 30.00 32.51 6.69
N GLU A 274 30.49 32.02 7.82
CA GLU A 274 29.64 31.37 8.82
C GLU A 274 28.45 32.31 9.08
N LEU A 275 27.25 31.89 8.70
CA LEU A 275 26.01 32.56 9.09
C LEU A 275 25.85 32.35 10.60
N SER A 276 26.54 33.18 11.38
CA SER A 276 26.25 33.41 12.78
C SER A 276 24.87 34.05 12.88
N ASN A 277 23.94 33.36 13.54
CA ASN A 277 22.67 33.85 14.08
C ASN A 277 21.72 34.61 13.13
N GLY A 278 20.66 33.91 12.75
CA GLY A 278 19.29 34.44 12.86
C GLY A 278 18.78 35.22 11.66
N TYR A 279 18.16 34.52 10.71
CA TYR A 279 16.95 35.00 10.02
C TYR A 279 16.14 33.77 9.60
N TYR A 280 15.12 33.42 10.40
CA TYR A 280 13.95 32.73 9.86
C TYR A 280 13.31 33.70 8.87
N ARG A 281 13.59 33.51 7.58
CA ARG A 281 12.95 34.31 6.53
C ARG A 281 11.52 33.77 6.37
N THR A 282 10.57 34.39 7.04
CA THR A 282 9.16 34.30 6.65
C THR A 282 9.02 35.05 5.34
N GLN A 283 9.09 34.33 4.21
CA GLN A 283 8.91 34.94 2.89
C GLN A 283 7.50 34.61 2.39
N ASN A 284 6.61 35.60 2.55
CA ASN A 284 5.34 35.75 1.83
C ASN A 284 5.63 36.40 0.47
N ASP A 285 6.42 35.75 -0.39
CA ASP A 285 6.54 36.13 -1.80
C ASP A 285 6.08 34.94 -2.62
N LEU A 286 5.16 35.20 -3.57
CA LEU A 286 4.47 34.25 -4.45
C LEU A 286 5.38 33.08 -4.88
N GLU A 287 5.36 31.97 -4.12
CA GLU A 287 6.08 30.76 -4.48
C GLU A 287 5.44 30.16 -5.73
N PRO A 288 6.23 29.81 -6.77
CA PRO A 288 5.71 29.05 -7.89
C PRO A 288 5.21 27.70 -7.36
N ARG A 289 3.89 27.51 -7.45
CA ARG A 289 3.21 26.29 -7.03
C ARG A 289 3.64 25.13 -7.92
N ILE A 290 3.82 23.95 -7.33
CA ILE A 290 3.94 22.71 -8.13
C ILE A 290 2.68 22.61 -9.00
N SER A 291 2.85 22.39 -10.31
CA SER A 291 1.72 22.19 -11.21
C SER A 291 0.90 20.96 -10.81
N GLU A 292 -0.38 20.91 -11.18
CA GLU A 292 -1.22 19.76 -10.84
C GLU A 292 -0.65 18.44 -11.39
N GLN A 293 -0.01 18.48 -12.56
CA GLN A 293 0.67 17.34 -13.18
C GLN A 293 1.88 16.86 -12.38
N GLU A 294 2.73 17.77 -11.89
CA GLU A 294 3.88 17.40 -11.05
C GLU A 294 3.44 16.90 -9.67
N SER A 295 2.38 17.49 -9.09
CA SER A 295 1.78 17.00 -7.86
C SER A 295 1.22 15.58 -8.07
N GLN A 296 0.60 15.32 -9.21
CA GLN A 296 0.18 13.99 -9.63
C GLN A 296 1.37 13.06 -9.88
N GLN A 297 2.49 13.54 -10.45
CA GLN A 297 3.69 12.74 -10.68
C GLN A 297 4.34 12.34 -9.36
N ILE A 298 4.53 13.28 -8.43
CA ILE A 298 5.03 13.02 -7.07
C ILE A 298 4.09 12.07 -6.32
N LYS A 299 2.77 12.32 -6.38
CA LYS A 299 1.77 11.39 -5.81
C LYS A 299 1.83 10.02 -6.49
N SER A 300 2.07 9.95 -7.80
CA SER A 300 2.16 8.71 -8.56
C SER A 300 3.43 7.95 -8.24
N GLU A 301 4.57 8.62 -8.00
CA GLU A 301 5.81 7.96 -7.59
C GLU A 301 5.75 7.50 -6.13
N LEU A 302 5.17 8.32 -5.23
CA LEU A 302 4.86 7.90 -3.86
C LEU A 302 3.92 6.68 -3.85
N LYS A 303 2.89 6.67 -4.72
CA LYS A 303 1.99 5.52 -4.92
C LYS A 303 2.64 4.33 -5.62
N LYS A 304 3.53 4.55 -6.59
CA LYS A 304 4.25 3.48 -7.30
C LYS A 304 5.26 2.80 -6.39
N GLY A 305 5.89 3.53 -5.48
CA GLY A 305 6.73 2.95 -4.43
C GLY A 305 5.98 2.02 -3.48
N LEU A 306 4.67 2.21 -3.31
CA LEU A 306 3.78 1.27 -2.60
C LEU A 306 3.39 0.04 -3.43
N LEU A 307 3.51 0.07 -4.76
CA LEU A 307 3.01 -0.96 -5.69
C LEU A 307 4.11 -1.71 -6.47
N SER A 308 5.38 -1.29 -6.36
CA SER A 308 6.48 -1.85 -7.16
C SER A 308 7.17 -3.02 -6.47
N SER A 309 6.51 -4.17 -6.45
CA SER A 309 7.16 -5.48 -6.28
C SER A 309 6.74 -6.40 -7.43
N LYS A 310 7.20 -6.13 -8.66
CA LYS A 310 7.17 -7.12 -9.75
C LYS A 310 8.51 -7.14 -10.50
N PRO A 311 9.20 -8.29 -10.55
CA PRO A 311 10.13 -8.59 -11.62
C PRO A 311 9.34 -9.09 -12.84
N GLY A 312 9.52 -8.43 -13.99
CA GLY A 312 9.22 -8.98 -15.31
C GLY A 312 7.74 -8.98 -15.74
N SER A 313 7.33 -7.91 -16.42
CA SER A 313 6.36 -7.96 -17.52
C SER A 313 6.41 -6.63 -18.28
N TYR A 314 6.93 -6.66 -19.51
CA TYR A 314 6.89 -5.52 -20.42
C TYR A 314 5.51 -5.46 -21.06
N ALA A 315 4.74 -4.42 -20.77
CA ALA A 315 3.57 -4.05 -21.56
C ALA A 315 3.85 -2.72 -22.26
N SER A 316 3.95 -2.78 -23.59
CA SER A 316 4.18 -1.65 -24.48
C SER A 316 3.00 -0.68 -24.45
N ILE A 317 3.23 0.58 -24.09
CA ILE A 317 2.24 1.65 -24.23
C ILE A 317 2.27 2.12 -25.69
N LYS A 318 1.17 1.88 -26.41
CA LYS A 318 0.86 2.59 -27.66
C LYS A 318 0.12 3.87 -27.31
N THR A 319 0.68 4.98 -27.75
CA THR A 319 0.07 6.31 -27.80
C THR A 319 -0.97 6.32 -28.90
N GLU A 320 -2.22 6.71 -28.62
CA GLU A 320 -3.11 7.43 -29.54
C GLU A 320 -4.46 7.75 -28.87
N GLU A 321 -4.91 8.99 -29.09
CA GLU A 321 -6.30 9.50 -29.04
C GLU A 321 -6.95 9.78 -27.67
N LEU A 322 -6.79 11.03 -27.23
CA LEU A 322 -7.69 11.76 -26.34
C LEU A 322 -8.42 12.81 -27.18
N ASP A 323 -9.64 12.51 -27.60
CA ASP A 323 -10.64 13.50 -27.99
C ASP A 323 -12.02 12.98 -27.57
N GLU A 324 -12.89 13.94 -27.23
CA GLU A 324 -14.32 13.80 -26.86
C GLU A 324 -14.63 13.42 -25.39
N LEU A 325 -15.01 14.42 -24.59
CA LEU A 325 -16.44 14.71 -24.36
C LEU A 325 -16.62 15.93 -23.43
N ASP A 326 -17.10 17.02 -24.04
CA ASP A 326 -17.84 18.11 -23.42
C ASP A 326 -19.19 17.61 -22.86
N HIS A 327 -19.60 18.18 -21.71
CA HIS A 327 -20.92 18.78 -21.45
C HIS A 327 -21.32 18.70 -19.98
N ILE A 328 -21.16 19.79 -19.22
CA ILE A 328 -22.26 20.37 -18.42
C ILE A 328 -22.13 21.90 -18.48
N GLU A 329 -23.15 22.53 -19.03
CA GLU A 329 -23.28 23.97 -19.23
C GLU A 329 -23.99 24.66 -18.04
N ASN A 330 -23.65 25.94 -17.87
CA ASN A 330 -24.43 27.04 -17.27
C ASN A 330 -24.33 27.35 -15.76
N CYS A 331 -23.49 28.35 -15.44
CA CYS A 331 -23.93 29.55 -14.70
C CYS A 331 -23.11 30.81 -15.06
N ARG A 332 -23.74 31.67 -15.89
CA ARG A 332 -23.81 33.14 -15.85
C ARG A 332 -22.54 34.00 -16.01
N ASP A 333 -22.57 34.73 -17.12
CA ASP A 333 -21.87 35.97 -17.45
C ASP A 333 -21.56 36.89 -16.26
N ASN A 334 -20.27 37.17 -16.05
CA ASN A 334 -19.83 38.35 -15.29
C ASN A 334 -18.54 38.93 -15.92
N PRO A 335 -18.58 40.10 -16.58
CA PRO A 335 -17.45 40.61 -17.37
C PRO A 335 -16.39 41.37 -16.54
N TYR A 336 -16.18 40.99 -15.27
CA TYR A 336 -15.30 41.72 -14.34
C TYR A 336 -14.04 40.98 -13.87
N TYR A 337 -13.67 39.85 -14.49
CA TYR A 337 -12.41 39.13 -14.18
C TYR A 337 -11.54 38.94 -15.43
N ASN A 338 -11.26 40.02 -16.15
CA ASN A 338 -10.10 40.09 -17.05
C ASN A 338 -8.92 40.75 -16.32
N SER A 339 -8.37 40.06 -15.31
CA SER A 339 -7.03 40.34 -14.78
C SER A 339 -6.62 39.29 -13.73
N ILE A 340 -6.25 38.11 -14.18
CA ILE A 340 -5.06 37.40 -13.67
C ILE A 340 -4.58 36.65 -14.91
N ALA A 341 -3.61 37.24 -15.60
CA ALA A 341 -2.82 36.50 -16.55
C ALA A 341 -2.19 35.35 -15.76
N GLU A 342 -2.56 34.11 -16.08
CA GLU A 342 -1.80 32.94 -15.70
C GLU A 342 -0.39 33.15 -16.23
N SER A 343 0.52 33.45 -15.31
CA SER A 343 1.95 33.41 -15.55
C SER A 343 2.33 31.95 -15.77
N THR A 344 2.16 31.45 -16.99
CA THR A 344 2.79 30.23 -17.46
C THR A 344 4.29 30.52 -17.65
N GLU A 345 4.99 30.83 -16.56
CA GLU A 345 6.44 30.72 -16.57
C GLU A 345 6.76 29.23 -16.68
N LEU A 346 7.25 28.82 -17.84
CA LEU A 346 7.91 27.54 -18.04
C LEU A 346 8.98 27.41 -16.96
N ILE A 347 8.67 26.68 -15.88
CA ILE A 347 9.59 26.45 -14.78
C ILE A 347 10.83 25.78 -15.37
N HIS A 348 11.94 26.52 -15.45
CA HIS A 348 13.17 26.01 -16.03
C HIS A 348 13.90 25.16 -15.00
N MET A 349 14.46 24.03 -15.44
CA MET A 349 15.38 23.25 -14.63
C MET A 349 16.60 24.11 -14.25
N LYS A 350 16.93 24.17 -12.96
CA LYS A 350 18.08 24.91 -12.43
C LYS A 350 19.07 23.93 -11.82
N HIS A 351 20.33 23.96 -12.29
CA HIS A 351 21.44 23.26 -11.63
C HIS A 351 21.97 24.11 -10.49
N LEU A 352 22.32 23.47 -9.38
CA LEU A 352 22.79 24.12 -8.16
C LEU A 352 24.22 23.67 -7.86
N GLU A 353 25.06 24.59 -7.41
CA GLU A 353 26.42 24.23 -7.02
C GLU A 353 26.49 23.55 -5.66
N GLY A 354 25.63 23.95 -4.73
CA GLY A 354 25.60 23.42 -3.39
C GLY A 354 24.26 23.64 -2.72
N VAL A 355 23.94 22.80 -1.75
CA VAL A 355 22.62 22.78 -1.10
C VAL A 355 22.72 22.68 0.41
N HIS A 356 21.81 23.37 1.10
CA HIS A 356 21.58 23.21 2.53
C HIS A 356 20.14 22.74 2.74
N LEU A 357 20.00 21.50 3.21
CA LEU A 357 18.73 20.86 3.51
C LEU A 357 18.43 20.98 5.00
N THR A 358 17.18 21.31 5.32
CA THR A 358 16.70 21.43 6.70
C THR A 358 15.52 20.48 6.90
N PHE A 359 15.56 19.72 7.99
CA PHE A 359 14.52 18.76 8.37
C PHE A 359 14.14 18.98 9.84
N ASN A 360 12.88 18.78 10.20
CA ASN A 360 12.53 18.63 11.60
C ASN A 360 13.04 17.28 12.15
N LEU A 361 12.93 17.06 13.46
CA LEU A 361 13.40 15.83 14.10
C LEU A 361 12.71 14.58 13.52
N GLU A 362 11.39 14.61 13.34
CA GLU A 362 10.60 13.49 12.81
C GLU A 362 11.06 13.06 11.40
N ALA A 363 11.40 14.02 10.53
CA ALA A 363 11.96 13.71 9.22
C ALA A 363 13.44 13.33 9.28
N GLY A 364 14.21 13.97 10.17
CA GLY A 364 15.63 13.71 10.36
C GLY A 364 15.93 12.27 10.76
N VAL A 365 15.10 11.67 11.63
CA VAL A 365 15.27 10.26 12.07
C VAL A 365 15.05 9.25 10.95
N LEU A 366 14.47 9.65 9.82
CA LEU A 366 14.30 8.82 8.64
C LEU A 366 15.47 8.92 7.66
N LEU A 367 16.43 9.83 7.86
CA LEU A 367 17.61 9.95 7.01
C LEU A 367 18.43 8.65 6.95
N PRO A 368 18.71 7.93 8.06
CA PRO A 368 19.37 6.63 7.99
C PRO A 368 18.63 5.63 7.09
N LEU A 369 17.30 5.56 7.17
CA LEU A 369 16.50 4.69 6.31
C LEU A 369 16.55 5.13 4.85
N ALA A 370 16.40 6.43 4.58
CA ALA A 370 16.45 6.99 3.24
C ALA A 370 17.80 6.69 2.56
N ILE A 371 18.92 6.71 3.30
CA ILE A 371 20.22 6.40 2.72
C ILE A 371 20.48 4.90 2.70
N ARG A 372 20.39 4.21 3.84
CA ARG A 372 20.75 2.79 3.97
C ARG A 372 19.75 1.84 3.34
N GLY A 373 18.46 2.09 3.55
CA GLY A 373 17.38 1.23 3.04
C GLY A 373 16.98 1.52 1.59
N ARG A 374 17.34 2.69 1.04
CA ARG A 374 16.88 3.10 -0.29
C ARG A 374 18.01 3.46 -1.24
N VAL A 375 18.76 4.53 -0.95
CA VAL A 375 19.82 5.00 -1.85
C VAL A 375 20.89 3.91 -2.07
N LYS A 376 21.40 3.28 -1.01
CA LYS A 376 22.36 2.15 -1.12
C LYS A 376 21.81 0.94 -1.87
N HIS A 377 20.49 0.82 -2.02
CA HIS A 377 19.81 -0.23 -2.78
C HIS A 377 19.46 0.19 -4.22
N GLY A 378 20.01 1.31 -4.70
CA GLY A 378 19.76 1.81 -6.05
C GLY A 378 18.38 2.44 -6.23
N ARG A 379 17.75 2.90 -5.13
CA ARG A 379 16.38 3.45 -5.12
C ARG A 379 16.38 4.93 -4.73
N HIS A 380 15.27 5.63 -4.99
CA HIS A 380 15.09 7.01 -4.54
C HIS A 380 14.38 7.09 -3.17
N PHE A 381 14.46 8.24 -2.49
CA PHE A 381 13.61 8.55 -1.35
C PHE A 381 13.17 10.02 -1.37
N THR A 382 11.88 10.30 -1.18
CA THR A 382 11.33 11.66 -1.27
C THR A 382 10.76 12.16 0.06
N PHE A 383 11.23 13.31 0.51
CA PHE A 383 10.60 14.10 1.56
C PHE A 383 9.74 15.19 0.92
N LYS A 384 8.43 15.17 1.19
CA LYS A 384 7.49 16.19 0.73
C LYS A 384 7.09 17.10 1.88
N SER A 385 7.28 18.40 1.73
CA SER A 385 6.90 19.39 2.74
C SER A 385 5.39 19.34 3.00
N VAL A 386 5.00 19.43 4.28
CA VAL A 386 3.60 19.64 4.71
C VAL A 386 3.23 21.12 4.80
N LEU A 387 4.22 22.02 4.76
CA LEU A 387 4.04 23.46 4.94
C LEU A 387 4.04 24.24 3.63
N SER A 388 4.60 23.65 2.58
CA SER A 388 4.83 24.28 1.27
C SER A 388 4.76 23.23 0.16
N ASP A 389 4.87 23.69 -1.07
CA ASP A 389 5.02 22.84 -2.25
C ASP A 389 6.47 22.32 -2.42
N THR A 390 7.30 22.35 -1.38
CA THR A 390 8.68 21.87 -1.46
C THR A 390 8.75 20.34 -1.46
N ALA A 391 9.62 19.78 -2.30
CA ALA A 391 9.98 18.36 -2.26
C ALA A 391 11.50 18.19 -2.40
N ILE A 392 12.06 17.23 -1.64
CA ILE A 392 13.49 16.87 -1.69
C ILE A 392 13.56 15.38 -1.98
N THR A 393 14.13 15.00 -3.12
CA THR A 393 14.30 13.60 -3.52
C THR A 393 15.78 13.23 -3.53
N PHE A 394 16.15 12.28 -2.68
CA PHE A 394 17.45 11.61 -2.74
C PHE A 394 17.41 10.53 -3.81
N VAL A 395 18.44 10.50 -4.64
CA VAL A 395 18.50 9.67 -5.84
C VAL A 395 19.81 8.89 -5.84
N ALA A 396 19.72 7.57 -6.01
CA ALA A 396 20.89 6.73 -6.25
C ALA A 396 21.31 6.76 -7.73
N SER A 397 22.57 6.48 -8.02
CA SER A 397 23.11 6.48 -9.40
C SER A 397 22.39 5.55 -10.37
N ALA A 398 21.72 4.50 -9.87
CA ALA A 398 20.97 3.54 -10.68
C ALA A 398 19.57 4.02 -11.12
N VAL A 399 19.07 5.11 -10.53
CA VAL A 399 17.73 5.64 -10.83
C VAL A 399 17.77 6.39 -12.16
N THR A 400 16.84 6.07 -13.06
CA THR A 400 16.73 6.71 -14.39
C THR A 400 15.62 7.77 -14.41
N GLY A 401 15.64 8.64 -15.42
CA GLY A 401 14.62 9.70 -15.58
C GLY A 401 14.79 10.89 -14.62
N THR A 402 15.98 11.05 -14.06
CA THR A 402 16.33 12.09 -13.09
C THR A 402 16.81 13.36 -13.81
N PHE A 403 16.72 14.50 -13.12
CA PHE A 403 17.30 15.77 -13.58
C PHE A 403 18.72 16.02 -13.04
N VAL A 404 19.26 15.04 -12.30
CA VAL A 404 20.63 15.06 -11.76
C VAL A 404 21.50 14.00 -12.43
N ASN A 405 22.80 14.29 -12.52
CA ASN A 405 23.85 13.39 -13.01
C ASN A 405 25.16 13.62 -12.26
N ALA A 406 26.22 12.88 -12.58
CA ALA A 406 27.49 12.96 -11.87
C ALA A 406 28.15 14.34 -11.98
N GLU A 407 27.95 15.06 -13.09
CA GLU A 407 28.46 16.41 -13.31
C GLU A 407 27.61 17.47 -12.59
N HIS A 408 26.31 17.25 -12.47
CA HIS A 408 25.33 18.14 -11.84
C HIS A 408 24.52 17.36 -10.80
N PRO A 409 25.08 17.11 -9.61
CA PRO A 409 24.45 16.27 -8.60
C PRO A 409 23.24 16.93 -7.92
N TYR A 410 23.10 18.26 -8.05
CA TYR A 410 22.00 19.03 -7.47
C TYR A 410 21.29 19.80 -8.56
N ALA A 411 20.00 19.55 -8.69
CA ALA A 411 19.16 20.29 -9.61
C ALA A 411 17.75 20.42 -9.04
N SER A 412 17.06 21.49 -9.42
CA SER A 412 15.68 21.75 -9.02
C SER A 412 14.81 22.08 -10.22
N HIS A 413 13.57 21.59 -10.21
CA HIS A 413 12.50 22.04 -11.09
C HIS A 413 11.44 22.73 -10.21
N GLY A 414 11.48 24.06 -10.18
CA GLY A 414 10.67 24.84 -9.24
C GLY A 414 11.02 24.48 -7.78
N PRO A 415 10.04 24.17 -6.92
CA PRO A 415 10.29 23.83 -5.51
C PRO A 415 10.72 22.36 -5.29
N TRP A 416 10.79 21.55 -6.35
CA TRP A 416 11.24 20.16 -6.30
C TRP A 416 12.75 20.02 -6.56
N LEU A 417 13.49 19.64 -5.52
CA LEU A 417 14.93 19.39 -5.56
C LEU A 417 15.21 17.88 -5.71
N GLN A 418 16.14 17.52 -6.60
CA GLN A 418 16.80 16.21 -6.60
C GLN A 418 18.27 16.35 -6.18
N VAL A 419 18.72 15.38 -5.40
CA VAL A 419 20.06 15.27 -4.87
C VAL A 419 20.59 13.89 -5.24
N LEU A 420 21.55 13.83 -6.16
CA LEU A 420 22.27 12.60 -6.48
C LEU A 420 23.22 12.27 -5.33
N ILE A 421 23.13 11.05 -4.83
CA ILE A 421 24.01 10.52 -3.78
C ILE A 421 24.70 9.28 -4.35
N PRO A 422 25.93 9.41 -4.86
CA PRO A 422 26.70 8.28 -5.38
C PRO A 422 27.07 7.26 -4.28
N ASP A 423 27.38 6.01 -4.65
CA ASP A 423 27.56 4.90 -3.69
C ASP A 423 28.66 5.13 -2.64
N ASP A 424 29.76 5.76 -3.03
CA ASP A 424 30.86 6.13 -2.12
C ASP A 424 30.38 7.15 -1.08
N PHE A 425 29.63 8.15 -1.54
CA PHE A 425 29.06 9.19 -0.69
C PHE A 425 27.89 8.65 0.17
N ALA A 426 27.06 7.76 -0.35
CA ALA A 426 25.98 7.13 0.40
C ALA A 426 26.53 6.36 1.61
N SER A 427 27.68 5.71 1.46
CA SER A 427 28.34 4.95 2.53
C SER A 427 28.93 5.86 3.62
N GLU A 428 29.44 7.03 3.25
CA GLU A 428 29.88 8.07 4.19
C GLU A 428 28.67 8.69 4.91
N MET A 429 27.69 9.17 4.14
CA MET A 429 26.48 9.82 4.66
C MET A 429 25.74 8.91 5.64
N ALA A 430 25.54 7.63 5.29
CA ALA A 430 24.89 6.65 6.15
C ALA A 430 25.56 6.52 7.53
N ARG A 431 26.90 6.53 7.57
CA ARG A 431 27.67 6.41 8.81
C ARG A 431 27.51 7.65 9.69
N ASP A 432 27.53 8.82 9.07
CA ASP A 432 27.47 10.09 9.78
C ASP A 432 26.08 10.34 10.36
N VAL A 433 25.01 10.03 9.61
CA VAL A 433 23.62 10.23 10.06
C VAL A 433 23.12 9.14 10.99
N GLU A 434 23.86 8.03 11.18
CA GLU A 434 23.49 6.91 12.05
C GLU A 434 23.21 7.34 13.50
N VAL A 435 23.83 8.42 13.97
CA VAL A 435 23.54 8.96 15.31
C VAL A 435 22.07 9.35 15.50
N LEU A 436 21.31 9.55 14.41
CA LEU A 436 19.89 9.90 14.45
C LEU A 436 18.98 8.68 14.72
N SER A 437 19.43 7.44 14.50
CA SER A 437 18.64 6.22 14.75
C SER A 437 18.78 5.67 16.17
N GLN A 438 19.85 6.01 16.89
CA GLN A 438 20.24 5.29 18.11
C GLN A 438 19.63 5.82 19.42
N ASN A 439 19.21 7.10 19.50
CA ASN A 439 18.49 7.68 20.64
C ASN A 439 17.98 9.09 20.33
N THR A 440 16.72 9.22 19.92
CA THR A 440 16.12 10.50 19.52
C THR A 440 16.06 11.54 20.65
N GLU A 441 15.95 11.09 21.90
CA GLU A 441 15.91 11.96 23.09
C GLU A 441 17.28 12.58 23.45
N GLU A 442 18.39 12.04 22.95
CA GLU A 442 19.75 12.51 23.24
C GLU A 442 20.33 13.38 22.11
N VAL A 443 19.63 13.52 20.98
CA VAL A 443 20.10 14.36 19.88
C VAL A 443 19.97 15.83 20.25
N ALA A 444 21.10 16.46 20.61
CA ALA A 444 21.16 17.91 20.80
C ALA A 444 20.88 18.65 19.48
N LEU A 445 19.78 19.40 19.42
CA LEU A 445 19.35 20.18 18.26
C LEU A 445 19.74 21.67 18.41
N PRO A 446 20.07 22.38 17.31
CA PRO A 446 20.15 21.88 15.94
C PRO A 446 21.39 21.00 15.71
N LYS A 447 21.23 19.93 14.94
CA LYS A 447 22.32 19.01 14.56
C LYS A 447 22.62 19.17 13.08
N SER A 448 23.85 19.59 12.74
CA SER A 448 24.28 19.75 11.35
C SER A 448 25.32 18.71 10.95
N PHE A 449 25.12 18.10 9.78
CA PHE A 449 26.05 17.26 9.06
C PHE A 449 26.54 18.02 7.83
N LYS A 450 27.85 18.10 7.63
CA LYS A 450 28.47 18.93 6.60
C LYS A 450 29.44 18.08 5.78
N TRP A 451 29.27 18.09 4.46
CA TRP A 451 30.20 17.46 3.52
C TRP A 451 30.69 18.50 2.51
N PRO A 452 31.72 19.30 2.88
CA PRO A 452 32.19 20.43 2.05
C PRO A 452 32.68 19.98 0.66
N GLU A 453 33.38 18.84 0.58
CA GLU A 453 33.86 18.25 -0.68
C GLU A 453 32.72 17.81 -1.62
N ARG A 454 31.51 17.66 -1.07
CA ARG A 454 30.30 17.37 -1.82
C ARG A 454 29.41 18.60 -1.94
N LYS A 455 29.74 19.75 -1.34
CA LYS A 455 28.90 20.97 -1.33
C LYS A 455 27.46 20.71 -0.81
N ILE A 456 27.30 19.90 0.24
CA ILE A 456 26.00 19.62 0.87
C ILE A 456 26.06 19.73 2.40
N ILE A 457 25.01 20.34 2.97
CA ILE A 457 24.78 20.43 4.41
C ILE A 457 23.37 19.90 4.69
N ILE A 458 23.24 19.05 5.71
CA ILE A 458 21.95 18.64 6.26
C ILE A 458 21.86 19.14 7.70
N THR A 459 20.79 19.83 8.06
CA THR A 459 20.55 20.26 9.44
C THR A 459 19.20 19.76 9.94
N VAL A 460 19.23 19.07 11.06
CA VAL A 460 18.03 18.66 11.81
C VAL A 460 17.75 19.71 12.87
N VAL A 461 16.53 20.23 12.88
CA VAL A 461 16.06 21.28 13.81
C VAL A 461 14.86 20.79 14.63
N PRO A 462 14.52 21.46 15.75
CA PRO A 462 13.24 21.24 16.42
C PRO A 462 12.05 21.53 15.50
N ASP A 463 10.90 20.95 15.82
CA ASP A 463 9.67 21.02 15.01
C ASP A 463 9.19 22.42 14.63
#